data_AF-A0A165PW44-F1
#
_entry.id   AF-A0A165PW44-F1
#
_cell.length_a   1.000
_cell.length_b   1.000
_cell.length_c   1.000
_cell.angle_alpha   90.00
_cell.angle_beta   90.00
_cell.angle_gamma   90.00
#
_symmetry.space_group_name_H-M   'P 1'
#
loop_
_entity.id
_entity.type
_entity.pdbx_description
1 polymer ?
#
loop_
_entity_poly.entity_id
_entity_poly.type
_entity_poly.pdbx_seq_one_letter_code
_entity_poly.pdbx_strand_id
1 'polypeptide(L)' 'STSAHHSFPFPRHARPTPHQIFHLPAGASQQDIKSRYYDLVRAHHPDSPLCRDVPPNERHARFQSITRAYDILRGR' A
#
# COMPACT_ATOMS: atom_id res chain seq x y z
N SER A 1 3.88 -25.99 -0.92
CA SER A 1 3.38 -24.99 0.05
C SER A 1 3.88 -23.62 -0.36
N THR A 2 3.09 -22.85 -1.10
CA THR A 2 3.48 -21.50 -1.54
C THR A 2 2.99 -20.49 -0.52
N SER A 3 3.92 -20.02 0.31
CA SER A 3 3.72 -18.84 1.16
C SER A 3 3.11 -17.74 0.30
N ALA A 4 1.98 -17.17 0.73
CA ALA A 4 1.35 -16.06 0.05
C ALA A 4 2.29 -14.85 0.10
N HIS A 5 3.21 -14.75 -0.87
CA HIS A 5 4.02 -13.55 -1.05
C HIS A 5 3.04 -12.41 -1.30
N HIS A 6 2.93 -11.52 -0.32
CA HIS A 6 2.40 -10.18 -0.54
C HIS A 6 3.20 -9.57 -1.69
N SER A 7 2.62 -9.46 -2.89
CA SER A 7 3.34 -8.92 -4.05
C SER A 7 3.81 -7.48 -3.83
N PHE A 8 3.24 -6.77 -2.85
CA PHE A 8 3.56 -5.38 -2.51
C PHE A 8 3.70 -5.22 -0.99
N PRO A 9 4.85 -5.55 -0.39
CA PRO A 9 5.08 -5.33 1.04
C PRO A 9 5.11 -3.83 1.37
N PHE A 10 4.69 -3.47 2.59
CA PHE A 10 4.77 -2.08 3.05
C PHE A 10 6.24 -1.71 3.35
N PRO A 11 6.73 -0.52 2.96
CA PRO A 11 8.11 -0.11 3.22
C PRO A 11 8.46 -0.12 4.71
N ARG A 12 9.67 -0.59 5.05
CA ARG A 12 10.12 -0.76 6.45
C ARG A 12 10.75 0.50 7.08
N HIS A 13 11.01 1.54 6.30
CA HIS A 13 11.61 2.78 6.80
C HIS A 13 10.54 3.80 7.23
N ALA A 14 10.91 4.71 8.13
CA ALA A 14 9.96 5.59 8.83
C ALA A 14 9.18 6.57 7.95
N ARG A 15 9.69 6.92 6.75
CA ARG A 15 9.10 7.98 5.91
C ARG A 15 9.10 7.60 4.42
N PRO A 16 8.30 6.61 4.00
CA PRO A 16 8.23 6.25 2.60
C PRO A 16 7.51 7.29 1.76
N THR A 17 8.01 7.50 0.54
CA THR A 17 7.34 8.36 -0.44
C THR A 17 6.10 7.67 -1.01
N PRO A 18 5.13 8.43 -1.57
CA PRO A 18 3.96 7.83 -2.22
C PRO A 18 4.32 6.82 -3.30
N HIS A 19 5.31 7.15 -4.13
CA HIS A 19 5.84 6.25 -5.18
C HIS A 19 6.44 4.95 -4.61
N GLN A 20 7.15 5.03 -3.47
CA GLN A 20 7.69 3.85 -2.79
C GLN A 20 6.59 2.98 -2.18
N ILE A 21 5.56 3.59 -1.58
CA ILE A 21 4.39 2.85 -1.07
C ILE A 21 3.68 2.12 -2.23
N PHE A 22 3.58 2.79 -3.39
CA PHE A 22 2.91 2.25 -4.57
C PHE A 22 3.79 1.32 -5.41
N HIS A 23 5.09 1.22 -5.14
CA HIS A 23 5.99 0.45 -6.01
C HIS A 23 5.84 0.86 -7.48
N LEU A 24 5.72 2.17 -7.73
CA LEU A 24 5.55 2.76 -9.06
C LEU A 24 6.63 3.82 -9.31
N PRO A 25 7.18 3.92 -10.52
CA PRO A 25 8.12 4.99 -10.85
C PRO A 25 7.43 6.36 -10.86
N ALA A 26 8.25 7.42 -10.83
CA ALA A 26 7.77 8.76 -11.16
C ALA A 26 7.25 8.76 -12.63
N GLY A 27 6.07 9.34 -12.87
CA GLY A 27 5.43 9.36 -14.18
C GLY A 27 4.50 8.18 -14.50
N ALA A 28 4.25 7.28 -13.53
CA ALA A 28 3.22 6.25 -13.69
C ALA A 28 1.85 6.87 -14.03
N SER A 29 1.08 6.21 -14.90
CA SER A 29 -0.20 6.75 -15.34
C SER A 29 -1.23 6.74 -14.21
N GLN A 30 -2.29 7.55 -14.34
CA GLN A 30 -3.41 7.52 -13.39
C GLN A 30 -4.10 6.15 -13.35
N GLN A 31 -4.07 5.40 -14.46
CA GLN A 31 -4.57 4.03 -14.52
C GLN A 31 -3.70 3.08 -13.69
N ASP A 32 -2.38 3.18 -13.79
CA ASP A 32 -1.45 2.36 -13.01
C ASP A 32 -1.58 2.65 -11.51
N ILE A 33 -1.66 3.94 -11.15
CA ILE A 33 -1.87 4.39 -9.76
C ILE A 33 -3.16 3.79 -9.21
N LYS A 34 -4.28 3.89 -9.95
CA LYS A 34 -5.57 3.32 -9.53
C LYS A 34 -5.49 1.79 -9.39
N SER A 35 -4.88 1.11 -10.37
CA SER A 35 -4.71 -0.35 -10.33
C SER A 35 -3.94 -0.78 -9.08
N ARG A 36 -2.79 -0.13 -8.83
CA ARG A 36 -1.95 -0.40 -7.67
C ARG A 36 -2.63 -0.08 -6.34
N TYR A 37 -3.46 0.96 -6.29
CA TYR A 37 -4.25 1.26 -5.10
C TYR A 37 -5.16 0.08 -4.72
N TYR A 38 -5.85 -0.54 -5.68
CA TYR A 38 -6.68 -1.72 -5.39
C TYR A 38 -5.86 -2.90 -4.88
N ASP A 39 -4.69 -3.17 -5.48
CA ASP A 39 -3.79 -4.24 -5.03
C ASP A 39 -3.32 -4.00 -3.58
N LEU A 40 -2.92 -2.77 -3.26
CA LEU A 40 -2.46 -2.39 -1.93
C LEU A 40 -3.58 -2.43 -0.89
N VAL A 41 -4.78 -1.95 -1.22
CA VAL A 41 -5.94 -2.03 -0.33
C VAL A 41 -6.28 -3.49 -0.05
N ARG A 42 -6.32 -4.37 -1.07
CA ARG A 42 -6.59 -5.79 -0.87
C ARG A 42 -5.56 -6.46 0.05
N ALA A 43 -4.29 -6.09 -0.12
CA ALA A 43 -3.19 -6.61 0.68
C ALA A 43 -3.21 -6.08 2.12
N HIS A 44 -3.38 -4.77 2.31
CA HIS A 44 -3.14 -4.06 3.57
C HIS A 44 -4.40 -3.55 4.27
N HIS A 45 -5.61 -3.94 3.83
CA HIS A 45 -6.83 -3.60 4.55
C HIS A 45 -6.73 -4.05 6.01
N PRO A 46 -7.18 -3.25 7.00
CA PRO A 46 -7.11 -3.62 8.41
C PRO A 46 -7.82 -4.93 8.74
N ASP A 47 -8.84 -5.29 7.95
CA ASP A 47 -9.59 -6.55 8.07
C ASP A 47 -9.08 -7.66 7.14
N SER A 48 -8.00 -7.41 6.38
CA SER A 48 -7.43 -8.42 5.48
C SER A 48 -6.85 -9.57 6.28
N PRO A 49 -7.14 -10.83 5.91
CA PRO A 49 -6.57 -12.00 6.57
C PRO A 49 -5.04 -12.05 6.47
N LEU A 50 -4.46 -11.33 5.49
CA LEU A 50 -3.02 -11.29 5.23
C LEU A 50 -2.24 -10.36 6.18
N CYS A 51 -2.92 -9.47 6.89
CA CYS A 51 -2.30 -8.57 7.85
C CYS A 51 -2.57 -8.96 9.31
N ARG A 52 -3.15 -10.14 9.57
CA ARG A 52 -3.53 -10.57 10.93
C ARG A 52 -2.38 -10.56 11.93
N ASP A 53 -1.16 -10.87 11.47
CA ASP A 53 0.05 -10.89 12.29
C ASP A 53 0.64 -9.49 12.57
N VAL A 54 0.14 -8.46 11.90
CA VAL A 54 0.55 -7.06 12.11
C VAL A 54 -0.31 -6.45 13.23
N PRO A 55 0.28 -5.74 14.20
CA PRO A 55 -0.48 -5.05 15.25
C PRO A 55 -1.60 -4.14 14.69
N PRO A 56 -2.77 -4.07 15.35
CA PRO A 56 -3.92 -3.31 14.82
C PRO A 56 -3.62 -1.84 14.52
N ASN A 57 -2.87 -1.17 15.40
CA ASN A 57 -2.43 0.21 15.20
C ASN A 57 -1.56 0.36 13.95
N GLU A 58 -0.66 -0.58 13.70
CA GLU A 58 0.22 -0.56 12.53
C GLU A 58 -0.56 -0.87 11.24
N ARG A 59 -1.52 -1.80 11.27
CA ARG A 59 -2.43 -2.03 10.12
C ARG A 59 -3.14 -0.75 9.72
N HIS A 60 -3.70 -0.04 10.71
CA HIS A 60 -4.45 1.18 10.46
C HIS A 60 -3.53 2.31 9.94
N ALA A 61 -2.33 2.47 10.52
CA ALA A 61 -1.34 3.44 10.05
C ALA A 61 -0.85 3.16 8.62
N ARG A 62 -0.63 1.89 8.26
CA ARG A 62 -0.29 1.48 6.90
C ARG A 62 -1.41 1.80 5.92
N PHE A 63 -2.65 1.47 6.27
CA PHE A 63 -3.82 1.76 5.44
C PHE A 63 -3.99 3.26 5.21
N GLN A 64 -3.91 4.07 6.25
CA GLN A 64 -3.95 5.55 6.15
C GLN A 64 -2.82 6.09 5.26
N SER A 65 -1.62 5.52 5.35
CA SER A 65 -0.48 5.91 4.51
C SER A 65 -0.72 5.59 3.04
N ILE A 66 -1.36 4.45 2.73
CA ILE A 66 -1.75 4.07 1.38
C ILE A 66 -2.81 5.02 0.82
N THR A 67 -3.85 5.34 1.60
CA THR A 67 -4.89 6.31 1.18
C THR A 67 -4.30 7.69 0.92
N ARG A 68 -3.46 8.20 1.83
CA ARG A 68 -2.78 9.49 1.65
C ARG A 68 -1.87 9.50 0.42
N ALA A 69 -1.11 8.43 0.21
CA ALA A 69 -0.27 8.30 -0.97
C ALA A 69 -1.09 8.29 -2.27
N TYR A 70 -2.25 7.63 -2.27
CA TYR A 70 -3.18 7.65 -3.40
C TYR A 70 -3.65 9.07 -3.72
N ASP A 71 -4.07 9.83 -2.71
CA ASP A 71 -4.53 11.21 -2.87
C ASP A 71 -3.42 12.13 -3.42
N ILE A 72 -2.18 12.00 -2.92
CA ILE A 72 -1.04 12.75 -3.46
C ILE A 72 -0.77 12.39 -4.93
N LEU A 73 -0.73 11.10 -5.28
CA LEU A 73 -0.38 10.63 -6.63
C LEU A 73 -1.45 10.97 -7.69
N ARG A 74 -2.71 11.15 -7.27
CA ARG A 74 -3.79 11.60 -8.15
C ARG A 74 -3.97 13.13 -8.19
N GLY A 75 -3.15 13.87 -7.46
CA GLY A 75 -3.19 15.34 -7.39
C GLY A 75 -4.35 15.90 -6.57
N ARG A 76 -4.71 15.25 -5.46
CA ARG A 76 -5.73 15.70 -4.50
C ARG A 76 -5.13 16.20 -3.19
#